data_AF-A0AAV7M0K3-F1
#
_entry.id   AF-A0AAV7M0K3-F1
#
_cell.length_a   1.000
_cell.length_b   1.000
_cell.length_c   1.000
_cell.angle_alpha   90.00
_cell.angle_beta   90.00
_cell.angle_gamma   90.00
#
_symmetry.space_group_name_H-M   'P 1'
#
loop_
_entity.id
_entity.type
_entity.pdbx_description
1 polymer ?
#
loop_
_entity_poly.entity_id
_entity_poly.type
_entity_poly.pdbx_seq_one_letter_code
_entity_poly.pdbx_strand_id
1 'polypeptide(L)'
;MPLCCDQEPVMGDSMPPYQDQASVMGDSMPLCQDQEPVMGDSMQPCRDQEPVMGDSMPLCQDQEPVMGDSMPGCLAQEPVVGDSMPLCQDQESVMGDSMPQCLDQEPVMGGSMQPCRDQASVMGGSMPLCQDQEPLMGDSMPRCHDQEPAMGDSMRL
;
A
#
# COMPACT_ATOMS: atom_id res chain seq x y z
N MET A 1 27.95 -13.25 11.06
CA MET A 1 27.16 -14.02 10.08
C MET A 1 27.61 -13.51 8.72
N PRO A 2 28.16 -14.34 7.81
CA PRO A 2 28.44 -13.86 6.46
C PRO A 2 27.09 -13.51 5.82
N LEU A 3 26.87 -12.24 5.49
CA LEU A 3 25.81 -11.86 4.58
C LEU A 3 26.21 -12.45 3.22
N CYS A 4 25.36 -13.30 2.65
CA CYS A 4 25.49 -13.63 1.24
C CYS A 4 25.12 -12.35 0.48
N CYS A 5 26.01 -11.89 -0.40
CA CYS A 5 25.81 -10.66 -1.16
C CYS A 5 24.55 -10.75 -2.02
N ASP A 6 24.30 -11.91 -2.62
CA ASP A 6 23.19 -12.12 -3.54
C ASP A 6 22.62 -13.54 -3.38
N GLN A 7 21.29 -13.67 -3.47
CA GLN A 7 20.61 -14.97 -3.62
C GLN A 7 20.16 -15.15 -5.08
N GLU A 8 20.40 -16.31 -5.67
CA GLU A 8 19.78 -16.70 -6.95
C GLU A 8 18.25 -16.89 -6.80
N PRO A 9 17.45 -16.76 -7.88
CA PRO A 9 16.00 -16.90 -7.83
C PRO A 9 15.57 -18.23 -7.20
N VAL A 10 14.63 -18.16 -6.26
CA VAL A 10 14.15 -19.33 -5.51
C VAL A 10 12.72 -19.68 -5.88
N MET A 11 12.49 -20.98 -6.04
CA MET A 11 11.15 -21.57 -6.04
C MET A 11 10.92 -22.24 -4.68
N GLY A 12 10.04 -21.66 -3.86
CA GLY A 12 9.70 -22.11 -2.50
C GLY A 12 10.31 -21.26 -1.37
N ASP A 13 10.11 -21.72 -0.13
CA ASP A 13 10.40 -20.93 1.08
C ASP A 13 11.89 -20.58 1.24
N SER A 14 12.17 -19.28 1.38
CA SER A 14 13.49 -18.73 1.71
C SER A 14 13.43 -17.95 3.03
N MET A 15 14.34 -18.26 3.98
CA MET A 15 14.52 -17.53 5.25
C MET A 15 15.97 -17.09 5.62
N PRO A 16 16.74 -16.37 4.78
CA PRO A 16 18.09 -15.92 5.15
C PRO A 16 18.22 -14.38 5.16
N PRO A 17 19.16 -13.82 5.94
CA PRO A 17 19.56 -12.43 5.74
C PRO A 17 20.47 -12.32 4.51
N TYR A 18 20.05 -11.51 3.55
CA TYR A 18 20.81 -11.20 2.33
C TYR A 18 21.09 -9.71 2.24
N GLN A 19 22.03 -9.31 1.39
CA GLN A 19 22.11 -7.92 1.00
C GLN A 19 21.00 -7.64 -0.01
N ASP A 20 21.00 -8.42 -1.09
CA ASP A 20 20.00 -8.37 -2.16
C ASP A 20 19.40 -9.77 -2.38
N GLN A 21 18.07 -9.85 -2.54
CA GLN A 21 17.38 -11.10 -2.86
C GLN A 21 16.77 -11.03 -4.27
N ALA A 22 17.14 -11.98 -5.13
CA ALA A 22 16.53 -12.11 -6.47
C ALA A 22 15.06 -12.58 -6.40
N SER A 23 14.40 -12.54 -7.56
CA SER A 23 12.99 -12.89 -7.76
C SER A 23 12.57 -14.20 -7.08
N VAL A 24 11.41 -14.20 -6.40
CA VAL A 24 10.86 -15.39 -5.72
C VAL A 24 9.50 -15.78 -6.27
N MET A 25 9.31 -17.09 -6.43
CA MET A 25 8.02 -17.71 -6.70
C MET A 25 7.62 -18.62 -5.53
N GLY A 26 6.58 -18.23 -4.79
CA GLY A 26 6.11 -18.86 -3.56
C GLY A 26 6.30 -17.99 -2.32
N ASP A 27 6.09 -18.57 -1.15
CA ASP A 27 6.12 -17.84 0.12
C ASP A 27 7.56 -17.48 0.49
N SER A 28 7.81 -16.23 0.90
CA SER A 28 9.15 -15.81 1.30
C SER A 28 9.18 -14.91 2.53
N MET A 29 10.23 -15.12 3.34
CA MET A 29 10.49 -14.29 4.51
C MET A 29 11.98 -13.85 4.62
N PRO A 30 12.50 -13.02 3.70
CA PRO A 30 13.88 -12.55 3.75
C PRO A 30 14.09 -11.26 4.55
N LEU A 31 15.26 -11.10 5.14
CA LEU A 31 15.70 -9.83 5.72
C LEU A 31 16.81 -9.26 4.81
N CYS A 32 16.48 -8.26 3.99
CA CYS A 32 17.35 -7.74 2.94
C CYS A 32 17.37 -6.20 2.89
N GLN A 33 18.33 -5.59 2.19
CA GLN A 33 18.18 -4.19 1.79
C GLN A 33 17.17 -4.12 0.65
N ASP A 34 17.43 -4.85 -0.43
CA ASP A 34 16.62 -4.75 -1.63
C ASP A 34 16.03 -6.13 -1.99
N GLN A 35 14.73 -6.16 -2.26
CA GLN A 35 14.00 -7.36 -2.67
C GLN A 35 13.51 -7.20 -4.11
N GLU A 36 13.93 -8.09 -5.02
CA GLU A 36 13.38 -8.22 -6.38
C GLU A 36 11.92 -8.73 -6.38
N PRO A 37 11.23 -8.78 -7.53
CA PRO A 37 9.80 -8.98 -7.60
C PRO A 37 9.38 -10.34 -7.03
N VAL A 38 8.23 -10.35 -6.34
CA VAL A 38 7.68 -11.56 -5.70
C VAL A 38 6.37 -11.95 -6.36
N MET A 39 6.24 -13.24 -6.69
CA MET A 39 4.97 -13.87 -7.02
C MET A 39 4.59 -14.87 -5.93
N GLY A 40 3.59 -14.52 -5.10
CA GLY A 40 3.17 -15.29 -3.93
C GLY A 40 3.21 -14.47 -2.65
N ASP A 41 3.14 -15.15 -1.50
CA ASP A 41 2.99 -14.46 -0.22
C ASP A 41 4.34 -13.96 0.28
N SER A 42 4.42 -12.67 0.65
CA SER A 42 5.63 -12.10 1.24
C SER A 42 5.34 -11.41 2.55
N MET A 43 6.17 -11.68 3.55
CA MET A 43 6.11 -10.98 4.84
C MET A 43 7.53 -10.78 5.33
N GLN A 44 8.08 -9.56 5.35
CA GLN A 44 9.30 -9.21 6.09
C GLN A 44 9.72 -7.75 5.92
N PRO A 45 10.69 -7.27 6.73
CA PRO A 45 11.31 -5.97 6.54
C PRO A 45 12.43 -5.96 5.49
N CYS A 46 12.38 -4.98 4.60
CA CYS A 46 13.46 -4.60 3.69
C CYS A 46 13.65 -3.08 3.72
N ARG A 47 14.64 -2.55 3.00
CA ARG A 47 14.72 -1.11 2.75
C ARG A 47 13.75 -0.76 1.61
N ASP A 48 13.92 -1.43 0.48
CA ASP A 48 13.20 -1.18 -0.75
C ASP A 48 12.61 -2.51 -1.25
N GLN A 49 11.33 -2.52 -1.63
CA GLN A 49 10.64 -3.70 -2.16
C GLN A 49 10.20 -3.44 -3.60
N GLU A 50 10.67 -4.26 -4.55
CA GLU A 50 10.17 -4.31 -5.93
C GLU A 50 8.74 -4.90 -6.01
N PRO A 51 8.07 -4.90 -7.19
CA PRO A 51 6.64 -5.15 -7.28
C PRO A 51 6.22 -6.53 -6.80
N VAL A 52 5.06 -6.60 -6.16
CA VAL A 52 4.51 -7.86 -5.63
C VAL A 52 3.21 -8.22 -6.35
N MET A 53 3.09 -9.49 -6.70
CA MET A 53 1.85 -10.09 -7.18
C MET A 53 1.40 -11.22 -6.24
N GLY A 54 0.35 -10.97 -5.45
CA GLY A 54 -0.09 -11.85 -4.37
C GLY A 54 -0.26 -11.10 -3.05
N ASP A 55 -0.33 -11.85 -1.95
CA ASP A 55 -0.58 -11.26 -0.63
C ASP A 55 0.74 -10.77 -0.01
N SER A 56 0.75 -9.56 0.54
CA SER A 56 1.99 -8.97 1.07
C SER A 56 1.81 -8.17 2.37
N MET A 57 2.79 -8.30 3.26
CA MET A 57 2.93 -7.47 4.47
C MET A 57 4.38 -7.05 4.68
N PRO A 58 4.92 -6.17 3.82
CA PRO A 58 6.29 -5.69 3.97
C PRO A 58 6.39 -4.62 5.08
N LEU A 59 7.58 -4.52 5.67
CA LEU A 59 7.99 -3.35 6.45
C LEU A 59 9.20 -2.69 5.78
N CYS A 60 8.97 -1.67 4.96
CA CYS A 60 10.03 -1.03 4.17
C CYS A 60 10.08 0.49 4.33
N GLN A 61 11.09 1.15 3.75
CA GLN A 61 11.02 2.58 3.51
C GLN A 61 10.11 2.83 2.30
N ASP A 62 10.44 2.18 1.19
CA ASP A 62 9.74 2.38 -0.08
C ASP A 62 9.21 1.03 -0.58
N GLN A 63 7.94 1.02 -1.00
CA GLN A 63 7.29 -0.14 -1.61
C GLN A 63 6.88 0.22 -3.04
N GLU A 64 7.35 -0.55 -4.02
CA GLU A 64 6.89 -0.50 -5.41
C GLU A 64 5.48 -1.12 -5.58
N PRO A 65 4.85 -1.00 -6.77
CA PRO A 65 3.45 -1.34 -6.96
C PRO A 65 3.06 -2.76 -6.54
N VAL A 66 1.84 -2.90 -6.00
CA VAL A 66 1.28 -4.19 -5.58
C VAL A 66 0.04 -4.55 -6.38
N MET A 67 -0.05 -5.81 -6.79
CA MET A 67 -1.25 -6.41 -7.36
C MET A 67 -1.71 -7.58 -6.50
N GLY A 68 -2.77 -7.38 -5.71
CA GLY A 68 -3.25 -8.34 -4.72
C GLY A 68 -3.55 -7.69 -3.38
N ASP A 69 -3.71 -8.51 -2.34
CA ASP A 69 -4.05 -8.02 -1.01
C ASP A 69 -2.77 -7.56 -0.29
N SER A 70 -2.81 -6.38 0.34
CA SER A 70 -1.60 -5.83 0.98
C SER A 70 -1.85 -5.11 2.30
N MET A 71 -0.95 -5.32 3.25
CA MET A 71 -0.89 -4.57 4.51
C MET A 71 0.55 -4.10 4.81
N PRO A 72 1.08 -3.15 4.02
CA PRO A 72 2.42 -2.66 4.20
C PRO A 72 2.53 -1.66 5.35
N GLY A 73 3.67 -1.68 6.03
CA GLY A 73 4.11 -0.60 6.90
C GLY A 73 5.33 0.09 6.29
N CYS A 74 5.14 1.24 5.64
CA CYS A 74 6.22 1.93 4.92
C CYS A 74 6.26 3.44 5.14
N LEU A 75 7.28 4.13 4.60
CA LEU A 75 7.23 5.58 4.49
C LEU A 75 6.44 5.98 3.24
N ALA A 76 6.81 5.42 2.09
CA ALA A 76 6.14 5.65 0.83
C ALA A 76 5.62 4.35 0.22
N GLN A 77 4.41 4.42 -0.33
CA GLN A 77 3.79 3.33 -1.06
C GLN A 77 3.40 3.77 -2.46
N GLU A 78 3.96 3.11 -3.46
CA GLU A 78 3.52 3.18 -4.86
C GLU A 78 2.14 2.52 -5.06
N PRO A 79 1.53 2.63 -6.26
CA PRO A 79 0.14 2.29 -6.46
C PRO A 79 -0.23 0.83 -6.17
N VAL A 80 -1.44 0.65 -5.62
CA VAL A 80 -2.00 -0.68 -5.33
C VAL A 80 -3.21 -0.97 -6.21
N VAL A 81 -3.26 -2.19 -6.73
CA VAL A 81 -4.44 -2.76 -7.38
C VAL A 81 -4.91 -3.99 -6.59
N GLY A 82 -6.04 -3.87 -5.89
CA GLY A 82 -6.54 -4.88 -4.97
C GLY A 82 -6.96 -4.29 -3.63
N ASP A 83 -7.15 -5.15 -2.63
CA ASP A 83 -7.55 -4.73 -1.30
C ASP A 83 -6.30 -4.32 -0.49
N SER A 84 -6.35 -3.17 0.19
CA SER A 84 -5.20 -2.67 0.93
C SER A 84 -5.52 -2.05 2.28
N MET A 85 -4.66 -2.31 3.27
CA MET A 85 -4.68 -1.64 4.56
C MET A 85 -3.28 -1.14 4.92
N PRO A 86 -2.77 -0.13 4.21
CA PRO A 86 -1.43 0.37 4.42
C PRO A 86 -1.35 1.26 5.65
N LEU A 87 -0.18 1.22 6.28
CA LEU A 87 0.18 2.03 7.42
C LEU A 87 1.44 2.81 7.06
N CYS A 88 1.27 3.90 6.32
CA CYS A 88 2.34 4.64 5.68
C CYS A 88 2.37 6.12 6.02
N GLN A 89 3.41 6.83 5.61
CA GLN A 89 3.38 8.28 5.64
C GLN A 89 2.58 8.79 4.43
N ASP A 90 2.99 8.34 3.25
CA ASP A 90 2.47 8.75 1.97
C ASP A 90 2.06 7.50 1.17
N GLN A 91 0.88 7.54 0.57
CA GLN A 91 0.43 6.53 -0.38
C GLN A 91 -0.04 7.23 -1.65
N GLU A 92 0.42 6.73 -2.79
CA GLU A 92 0.02 7.24 -4.10
C GLU A 92 -1.44 6.85 -4.43
N SER A 93 -1.66 5.89 -5.32
CA SER A 93 -2.99 5.60 -5.85
C SER A 93 -3.48 4.21 -5.45
N VAL A 94 -4.77 4.08 -5.16
CA VAL A 94 -5.40 2.77 -4.94
C VAL A 94 -6.53 2.53 -5.93
N MET A 95 -6.51 1.36 -6.56
CA MET A 95 -7.61 0.82 -7.33
C MET A 95 -8.15 -0.44 -6.65
N GLY A 96 -9.24 -0.30 -5.91
CA GLY A 96 -9.80 -1.38 -5.09
C GLY A 96 -10.35 -0.84 -3.77
N ASP A 97 -10.62 -1.74 -2.83
CA ASP A 97 -11.07 -1.35 -1.50
C ASP A 97 -9.85 -1.06 -0.60
N SER A 98 -9.89 0.07 0.10
CA SER A 98 -8.77 0.53 0.92
C SER A 98 -9.20 1.01 2.31
N MET A 99 -8.38 0.67 3.30
CA MET A 99 -8.51 1.11 4.68
C MET A 99 -7.17 1.69 5.18
N PRO A 100 -6.69 2.79 4.59
CA PRO A 100 -5.35 3.29 4.88
C PRO A 100 -5.26 4.05 6.22
N GLN A 101 -4.09 3.98 6.85
CA GLN A 101 -3.70 4.86 7.94
C GLN A 101 -2.42 5.61 7.57
N CYS A 102 -2.58 6.88 7.26
CA CYS A 102 -1.61 7.65 6.50
C CYS A 102 -1.69 9.15 6.82
N LEU A 103 -0.62 9.87 6.54
CA LEU A 103 -0.69 11.33 6.52
C LEU A 103 -1.35 11.75 5.21
N ASP A 104 -0.75 11.38 4.09
CA ASP A 104 -1.16 11.86 2.78
C ASP A 104 -1.60 10.70 1.89
N GLN A 105 -2.76 10.88 1.24
CA GLN A 105 -3.33 9.93 0.30
C GLN A 105 -3.60 10.59 -1.02
N GLU A 106 -3.00 10.05 -2.06
CA GLU A 106 -3.32 10.35 -3.43
C GLU A 106 -4.57 9.55 -3.90
N PRO A 107 -4.99 9.65 -5.18
CA PRO A 107 -6.35 9.31 -5.57
C PRO A 107 -6.75 7.86 -5.31
N VAL A 108 -7.98 7.68 -4.81
CA VAL A 108 -8.57 6.34 -4.61
C VAL A 108 -9.71 6.11 -5.58
N MET A 109 -9.67 5.01 -6.33
CA MET A 109 -10.78 4.50 -7.12
C MET A 109 -11.31 3.20 -6.49
N GLY A 110 -12.45 3.27 -5.84
CA GLY A 110 -13.08 2.15 -5.16
C GLY A 110 -13.72 2.53 -3.82
N GLY A 111 -13.81 1.55 -2.92
CA GLY A 111 -14.22 1.78 -1.54
C GLY A 111 -13.09 2.35 -0.70
N SER A 112 -13.32 3.42 0.03
CA SER A 112 -12.35 3.91 1.03
C SER A 112 -13.01 4.28 2.35
N MET A 113 -12.38 3.89 3.45
CA MET A 113 -12.96 4.11 4.77
C MET A 113 -11.83 4.25 5.79
N GLN A 114 -11.45 5.47 6.22
CA GLN A 114 -10.48 5.66 7.32
C GLN A 114 -10.03 7.13 7.55
N PRO A 115 -9.21 7.37 8.60
CA PRO A 115 -8.53 8.63 8.82
C PRO A 115 -7.24 8.80 8.00
N CYS A 116 -7.18 9.93 7.31
CA CYS A 116 -5.98 10.47 6.67
C CYS A 116 -5.77 11.89 7.22
N ARG A 117 -4.59 12.49 7.09
CA ARG A 117 -4.49 13.94 7.32
C ARG A 117 -5.08 14.66 6.11
N ASP A 118 -4.54 14.38 4.95
CA ASP A 118 -4.88 15.01 3.69
C ASP A 118 -5.26 13.92 2.69
N GLN A 119 -6.41 14.08 2.04
CA GLN A 119 -6.92 13.10 1.09
C GLN A 119 -7.27 13.76 -0.24
N ALA A 120 -6.65 13.26 -1.29
CA ALA A 120 -6.90 13.64 -2.66
C ALA A 120 -8.27 13.13 -3.13
N SER A 121 -8.51 13.28 -4.44
CA SER A 121 -9.75 12.90 -5.10
C SER A 121 -10.12 11.42 -4.89
N VAL A 122 -11.38 11.14 -4.55
CA VAL A 122 -11.89 9.75 -4.46
C VAL A 122 -13.03 9.54 -5.45
N MET A 123 -12.97 8.42 -6.16
CA MET A 123 -14.03 7.95 -7.05
C MET A 123 -14.62 6.64 -6.51
N GLY A 124 -15.86 6.67 -6.04
CA GLY A 124 -16.55 5.50 -5.50
C GLY A 124 -17.25 5.77 -4.17
N GLY A 125 -17.38 4.71 -3.37
CA GLY A 125 -18.00 4.76 -2.05
C GLY A 125 -16.99 5.16 -0.98
N SER A 126 -17.16 6.28 -0.29
CA SER A 126 -16.16 6.71 0.69
C SER A 126 -16.71 7.24 2.02
N MET A 127 -16.02 6.95 3.11
CA MET A 127 -16.23 7.58 4.43
C MET A 127 -14.91 8.06 5.03
N PRO A 128 -14.36 9.16 4.51
CA PRO A 128 -13.07 9.67 4.96
C PRO A 128 -13.16 10.52 6.23
N LEU A 129 -12.16 10.38 7.10
CA LEU A 129 -11.99 11.12 8.35
C LEU A 129 -10.71 11.96 8.31
N CYS A 130 -10.73 13.09 7.59
CA CYS A 130 -9.54 13.87 7.27
C CYS A 130 -9.52 15.30 7.81
N GLN A 131 -8.37 15.99 7.75
CA GLN A 131 -8.35 17.44 7.91
C GLN A 131 -8.83 18.08 6.61
N ASP A 132 -8.13 17.79 5.52
CA ASP A 132 -8.37 18.40 4.21
C ASP A 132 -8.78 17.34 3.18
N GLN A 133 -9.81 17.69 2.40
CA GLN A 133 -10.37 16.80 1.40
C GLN A 133 -10.56 17.49 0.04
N GLU A 134 -9.95 16.89 -0.98
CA GLU A 134 -10.21 17.18 -2.39
C GLU A 134 -11.57 16.60 -2.88
N PRO A 135 -11.99 16.90 -4.13
CA PRO A 135 -13.31 16.54 -4.63
C PRO A 135 -13.61 15.04 -4.59
N LEU A 136 -14.81 14.71 -4.14
CA LEU A 136 -15.36 13.35 -4.18
C LEU A 136 -16.26 13.15 -5.40
N MET A 137 -16.16 11.99 -6.04
CA MET A 137 -17.08 11.52 -7.07
C MET A 137 -17.75 10.21 -6.64
N GLY A 138 -19.05 10.25 -6.34
CA GLY A 138 -19.83 9.08 -5.94
C GLY A 138 -20.55 9.24 -4.60
N ASP A 139 -20.92 8.11 -4.00
CA ASP A 139 -21.63 8.06 -2.72
C ASP A 139 -20.63 8.29 -1.59
N SER A 140 -20.79 9.36 -0.82
CA SER A 140 -19.78 9.70 0.19
C SER A 140 -20.37 10.30 1.46
N MET A 141 -19.78 9.95 2.60
CA MET A 141 -20.11 10.52 3.91
C MET A 141 -18.83 11.05 4.59
N PRO A 142 -18.23 12.13 4.08
CA PRO A 142 -16.98 12.66 4.59
C PRO A 142 -17.16 13.38 5.92
N ARG A 143 -16.18 13.22 6.81
CA ARG A 143 -16.09 13.95 8.07
C ARG A 143 -14.74 14.65 8.16
N CYS A 144 -14.49 15.54 7.20
CA CYS A 144 -13.29 16.37 7.17
C CYS A 144 -13.53 17.82 7.61
N HIS A 145 -12.47 18.46 8.10
CA HIS A 145 -12.50 19.84 8.60
C HIS A 145 -12.74 20.82 7.46
N ASP A 146 -12.00 20.66 6.37
CA ASP A 146 -12.15 21.39 5.12
C ASP A 146 -12.47 20.40 3.97
N GLN A 147 -13.48 20.74 3.17
CA GLN A 147 -13.99 19.86 2.12
C GLN A 147 -14.31 20.65 0.85
N GLU A 148 -13.68 20.26 -0.25
CA GLU A 148 -14.07 20.66 -1.60
C GLU A 148 -15.43 20.04 -2.00
N PRO A 149 -16.15 20.66 -2.94
CA PRO A 149 -17.48 20.18 -3.34
C PRO A 149 -17.43 18.79 -3.99
N ALA A 150 -18.28 17.89 -3.48
CA ALA A 150 -18.49 16.55 -4.04
C ALA A 150 -19.43 16.59 -5.27
N MET A 151 -19.14 15.76 -6.27
CA MET A 151 -20.02 15.46 -7.40
C MET A 151 -20.62 14.05 -7.20
N GLY A 152 -21.77 13.98 -6.54
CA GLY A 152 -22.46 12.71 -6.25
C GLY A 152 -23.47 12.85 -5.11
N ASP A 153 -24.04 11.75 -4.66
CA ASP A 153 -24.89 11.72 -3.47
C ASP A 153 -24.00 11.78 -2.21
N SER A 154 -23.73 13.00 -1.75
CA SER A 154 -22.96 13.24 -0.52
C SER A 154 -23.88 13.59 0.64
N MET A 155 -23.80 12.82 1.72
CA MET A 155 -24.46 13.14 3.00
C MET A 155 -23.45 13.74 3.96
N ARG A 156 -23.59 15.04 4.26
CA ARG A 156 -22.81 15.71 5.30
C ARG A 156 -23.38 15.39 6.68
N LEU A 157 -22.52 15.02 7.63
CA LEU A 157 -22.84 14.85 9.06
C LEU A 157 -22.72 16.17 9.84
#